data_AF-A0D018-F1
#
_entry.id   AF-A0D018-F1
#
_cell.length_a   1.000
_cell.length_b   1.000
_cell.length_c   1.000
_cell.angle_alpha   90.00
_cell.angle_beta   90.00
_cell.angle_gamma   90.00
#
_symmetry.space_group_name_H-M   'P 1'
#
loop_
_entity.id
_entity.type
_entity.pdbx_description
1 polymer ?
#
loop_
_entity_poly.entity_id
_entity_poly.type
_entity_poly.pdbx_seq_one_letter_code
_entity_poly.pdbx_strand_id
1 'polypeptide(L)'
;MIQQLNLKLRCQKDDHKDEIDMVCYNQFCTEFRLNCFKCIKQGIHQHHLDDVEKIKNLQEFIENKNKECDDLIDYLNQLVESMNKSFTQFKTGIKHKYSLLKERLQHLNQNQINDFFNSIIKFTEYKQSITTIISEWTKKLTNSFNNLYEQLQLSSINYYQNSEENIKLSKELYEIGYKLYIDDKYNQAIVIFDKSIQQDPNNHLSLCRKGKIDG
;
A
#
# COMPACT_ATOMS: atom_id res chain seq x y z
N MET A 1 -7.79 -22.80 16.37
CA MET A 1 -7.78 -22.77 17.84
C MET A 1 -6.89 -21.60 18.22
N ILE A 2 -7.49 -20.46 18.55
CA ILE A 2 -6.75 -19.20 18.74
C ILE A 2 -6.06 -19.29 20.11
N GLN A 3 -4.72 -19.25 20.13
CA GLN A 3 -3.96 -19.05 21.36
C GLN A 3 -4.32 -17.66 21.90
N GLN A 4 -5.02 -17.61 23.03
CA GLN A 4 -5.31 -16.35 23.71
C GLN A 4 -3.99 -15.65 24.06
N LEU A 5 -3.82 -14.41 23.60
CA LEU A 5 -2.72 -13.57 24.04
C LEU A 5 -2.80 -13.36 25.56
N ASN A 6 -1.89 -13.98 26.30
CA ASN A 6 -1.62 -13.64 27.71
C ASN A 6 -0.65 -12.44 27.75
N LEU A 7 -1.15 -11.27 27.37
CA LEU A 7 -0.42 -10.01 27.49
C LEU A 7 -0.33 -9.60 28.96
N LYS A 8 0.80 -9.89 29.60
CA LYS A 8 1.10 -9.40 30.96
C LYS A 8 1.79 -8.04 30.88
N LEU A 9 1.01 -6.99 30.70
CA LEU A 9 1.50 -5.61 30.75
C LEU A 9 1.25 -5.01 32.13
N ARG A 10 2.17 -4.16 32.60
CA ARG A 10 2.01 -3.40 33.85
C ARG A 10 1.52 -2.00 33.54
N CYS A 11 0.68 -1.46 34.43
CA CYS A 11 0.28 -0.07 34.35
C CYS A 11 1.49 0.86 34.45
N GLN A 12 1.50 1.93 33.65
CA GLN A 12 2.62 2.88 33.59
C GLN A 12 2.57 3.97 34.69
N LYS A 13 1.48 4.06 35.47
CA LYS A 13 1.43 5.00 36.58
C LYS A 13 2.22 4.43 37.76
N ASP A 14 3.18 5.19 38.28
CA ASP A 14 4.10 4.76 39.35
C ASP A 14 3.37 4.23 40.62
N ASP A 15 2.18 4.75 40.89
CA ASP A 15 1.33 4.34 42.02
C ASP A 15 0.49 3.08 41.75
N HIS A 16 0.46 2.58 40.51
CA HIS A 16 -0.33 1.42 40.08
C HIS A 16 0.62 0.30 39.64
N LYS A 17 0.91 -0.65 40.54
CA LYS A 17 1.69 -1.86 40.20
C LYS A 17 0.85 -2.99 39.60
N ASP A 18 -0.42 -2.71 39.28
CA ASP A 18 -1.36 -3.72 38.79
C ASP A 18 -1.12 -4.07 37.32
N GLU A 19 -1.57 -5.26 36.93
CA GLU A 19 -1.60 -5.67 35.53
C GLU A 19 -2.69 -4.89 34.77
N ILE A 20 -2.44 -4.64 33.49
CA ILE A 20 -3.41 -4.04 32.58
C ILE A 20 -4.48 -5.09 32.25
N ASP A 21 -5.73 -4.77 32.54
CA ASP A 21 -6.87 -5.64 32.28
C ASP A 21 -7.92 -5.02 31.35
N MET A 22 -7.78 -3.73 31.03
CA MET A 22 -8.75 -2.95 30.25
C MET A 22 -8.09 -2.14 29.13
N VAL A 23 -8.84 -1.91 28.06
CA VAL A 23 -8.44 -1.07 26.91
C VAL A 23 -9.59 -0.15 26.50
N CYS A 24 -9.27 1.11 26.17
CA CYS A 24 -10.22 2.11 25.69
C CYS A 24 -10.18 2.21 24.16
N TYR A 25 -11.34 1.97 23.52
CA TYR A 25 -11.51 2.04 22.08
C TYR A 25 -12.11 3.36 21.57
N ASN A 26 -12.47 4.30 22.46
CA ASN A 26 -13.05 5.57 22.06
C ASN A 26 -12.08 6.35 21.14
N GLN A 27 -12.54 6.72 19.95
CA GLN A 27 -11.70 7.38 18.94
C GLN A 27 -11.23 8.80 19.33
N PHE A 28 -11.94 9.45 20.23
CA PHE A 28 -11.64 10.80 20.72
C PHE A 28 -10.89 10.81 22.05
N CYS A 29 -10.57 9.64 22.61
CA CYS A 29 -9.83 9.54 23.85
C CYS A 29 -8.39 10.06 23.69
N THR A 30 -8.02 11.03 24.55
CA THR A 30 -6.67 11.63 24.62
C THR A 30 -5.80 11.03 25.73
N GLU A 31 -6.40 10.21 26.60
CA GLU A 31 -5.71 9.55 27.71
C GLU A 31 -5.01 8.27 27.24
N PHE A 32 -4.12 7.72 28.09
CA PHE A 32 -3.49 6.44 27.81
C PHE A 32 -4.55 5.33 27.69
N ARG A 33 -4.50 4.53 26.62
CA ARG A 33 -5.60 3.61 26.27
C ARG A 33 -5.58 2.29 27.04
N LEU A 34 -4.42 1.87 27.52
CA LEU A 34 -4.24 0.60 28.25
C LEU A 34 -4.28 0.86 29.76
N ASN A 35 -5.30 0.35 30.45
CA ASN A 35 -5.60 0.75 31.81
C ASN A 35 -5.70 -0.46 32.73
N CYS A 36 -5.30 -0.28 33.99
CA CYS A 36 -5.73 -1.18 35.06
C CYS A 36 -7.05 -0.70 35.68
N PHE A 37 -7.72 -1.56 36.43
CA PHE A 37 -8.94 -1.20 37.16
C PHE A 37 -8.79 0.03 38.09
N LYS A 38 -7.61 0.27 38.68
CA LYS A 38 -7.37 1.46 39.53
C LYS A 38 -7.38 2.76 38.73
N CYS A 39 -6.88 2.75 37.49
CA CYS A 39 -6.97 3.90 36.58
C CYS A 39 -8.43 4.31 36.35
N ILE A 40 -9.31 3.33 36.09
CA ILE A 40 -10.75 3.58 35.90
C ILE A 40 -11.40 4.14 37.16
N LYS A 41 -11.07 3.58 38.35
CA LYS A 41 -11.57 4.09 39.63
C LYS A 41 -11.18 5.54 39.93
N GLN A 42 -10.01 5.97 39.46
CA GLN A 42 -9.55 7.35 39.60
C GLN A 42 -10.25 8.32 38.64
N GLY A 43 -11.18 7.83 37.82
CA GLY A 43 -11.99 8.64 36.92
C GLY A 43 -11.45 8.77 35.51
N ILE A 44 -10.35 8.08 35.19
CA ILE A 44 -9.82 8.03 33.83
C ILE A 44 -10.84 7.28 32.96
N HIS A 45 -11.21 7.86 31.82
CA HIS A 45 -12.21 7.33 30.87
C HIS A 45 -13.68 7.35 31.34
N GLN A 46 -14.02 8.04 32.45
CA GLN A 46 -15.40 8.10 32.95
C GLN A 46 -16.44 8.58 31.93
N HIS A 47 -16.05 9.50 31.05
CA HIS A 47 -16.95 10.10 30.06
C HIS A 47 -17.32 9.17 28.90
N HIS A 48 -16.63 8.04 28.76
CA HIS A 48 -16.85 7.08 27.67
C HIS A 48 -16.53 5.66 28.17
N LEU A 49 -17.08 5.32 29.35
CA LEU A 49 -16.84 4.03 29.99
C LEU A 49 -17.36 2.85 29.15
N ASP A 50 -18.40 3.09 28.34
CA ASP A 50 -18.99 2.10 27.44
C ASP A 50 -18.02 1.64 26.33
N ASP A 51 -17.01 2.46 26.02
CA ASP A 51 -15.96 2.13 25.05
C ASP A 51 -14.73 1.46 25.70
N VAL A 52 -14.81 1.14 27.00
CA VAL A 52 -13.72 0.47 27.73
C VAL A 52 -14.05 -1.00 27.90
N GLU A 53 -13.23 -1.85 27.28
CA GLU A 53 -13.42 -3.30 27.30
C GLU A 53 -12.26 -4.03 27.97
N LYS A 54 -12.44 -5.33 28.21
CA LYS A 54 -11.38 -6.19 28.75
C LYS A 54 -10.29 -6.41 27.70
N ILE A 55 -9.03 -6.41 28.13
CA ILE A 55 -7.86 -6.60 27.28
C ILE A 55 -7.89 -7.91 26.47
N LYS A 56 -8.61 -8.93 26.95
CA LYS A 56 -8.79 -10.19 26.20
C LYS A 56 -9.47 -10.00 24.83
N ASN A 57 -10.25 -8.93 24.64
CA ASN A 57 -10.92 -8.60 23.38
C ASN A 57 -9.98 -7.80 22.44
N LEU A 58 -8.81 -7.38 22.90
CA LEU A 58 -7.85 -6.59 22.12
C LEU A 58 -7.38 -7.30 20.86
N GLN A 59 -7.17 -8.61 20.94
CA GLN A 59 -6.74 -9.39 19.79
C GLN A 59 -7.81 -9.37 18.69
N GLU A 60 -9.07 -9.63 19.04
CA GLU A 60 -10.19 -9.60 18.08
C GLU A 60 -10.36 -8.20 17.48
N PHE A 61 -10.25 -7.15 18.30
CA PHE A 61 -10.27 -5.77 17.80
C PHE A 61 -9.15 -5.49 16.79
N ILE A 62 -7.91 -5.89 17.10
CA ILE A 62 -6.76 -5.71 16.20
C ILE A 62 -6.96 -6.51 14.91
N GLU A 63 -7.41 -7.76 15.00
CA GLU A 63 -7.67 -8.61 13.82
C GLU A 63 -8.75 -7.98 12.92
N ASN A 64 -9.82 -7.45 13.50
CA ASN A 64 -10.86 -6.74 12.76
C ASN A 64 -10.30 -5.47 12.07
N LYS A 65 -9.46 -4.69 12.77
CA LYS A 65 -8.83 -3.50 12.17
C LYS A 65 -7.81 -3.83 11.09
N ASN A 66 -7.04 -4.90 11.25
CA ASN A 66 -6.14 -5.38 10.21
C ASN A 66 -6.92 -5.77 8.96
N LYS A 67 -8.05 -6.47 9.13
CA LYS A 67 -8.93 -6.81 8.00
C LYS A 67 -9.47 -5.56 7.30
N GLU A 68 -9.92 -4.55 8.03
CA GLU A 68 -10.34 -3.26 7.44
C GLU A 68 -9.18 -2.61 6.64
N CYS A 69 -7.94 -2.72 7.11
CA CYS A 69 -6.76 -2.25 6.37
C CYS A 69 -6.51 -3.06 5.09
N ASP A 70 -6.58 -4.38 5.17
CA ASP A 70 -6.42 -5.27 4.01
C ASP A 70 -7.49 -4.99 2.95
N ASP A 71 -8.76 -4.88 3.37
CA ASP A 71 -9.90 -4.54 2.50
C ASP A 71 -9.67 -3.18 1.79
N LEU A 72 -9.13 -2.19 2.50
CA LEU A 72 -8.77 -0.89 1.92
C LEU A 72 -7.63 -1.01 0.89
N ILE A 73 -6.58 -1.77 1.20
CA ILE A 73 -5.44 -1.98 0.30
C ILE A 73 -5.92 -2.68 -0.99
N ASP A 74 -6.74 -3.71 -0.86
CA ASP A 74 -7.31 -4.43 -2.00
C ASP A 74 -8.16 -3.52 -2.87
N TYR A 75 -9.01 -2.69 -2.26
CA TYR A 75 -9.79 -1.69 -2.99
C TYR A 75 -8.91 -0.69 -3.75
N LEU A 76 -7.86 -0.17 -3.12
CA LEU A 76 -6.91 0.74 -3.78
C LEU A 76 -6.18 0.07 -4.96
N ASN A 77 -5.79 -1.19 -4.80
CA ASN A 77 -5.16 -1.97 -5.88
C ASN A 77 -6.10 -2.13 -7.09
N GLN A 78 -7.38 -2.44 -6.86
CA GLN A 78 -8.39 -2.54 -7.91
C GLN A 78 -8.57 -1.20 -8.66
N LEU A 79 -8.56 -0.07 -7.95
CA LEU A 79 -8.63 1.26 -8.57
C LEU A 79 -7.43 1.52 -9.50
N VAL A 80 -6.22 1.19 -9.04
CA VAL A 80 -5.00 1.34 -9.85
C VAL A 80 -5.00 0.43 -11.07
N GLU A 81 -5.45 -0.82 -10.92
CA GLU A 81 -5.57 -1.77 -12.04
C GLU A 81 -6.54 -1.24 -13.12
N SER A 82 -7.71 -0.77 -12.70
CA SER A 82 -8.72 -0.17 -13.60
C SER A 82 -8.18 1.06 -14.33
N MET A 83 -7.44 1.92 -13.64
CA MET A 83 -6.78 3.09 -14.22
C MET A 83 -5.70 2.67 -15.24
N ASN A 84 -4.87 1.67 -14.91
CA ASN A 84 -3.83 1.14 -15.79
C ASN A 84 -4.42 0.53 -17.06
N LYS A 85 -5.54 -0.19 -16.95
CA LYS A 85 -6.28 -0.74 -18.09
C LYS A 85 -6.77 0.39 -19.01
N SER A 86 -7.41 1.41 -18.45
CA SER A 86 -7.89 2.58 -19.18
C SER A 86 -6.75 3.32 -19.89
N PHE A 87 -5.63 3.51 -19.19
CA PHE A 87 -4.44 4.16 -19.75
C PHE A 87 -3.80 3.35 -20.88
N THR A 88 -3.76 2.02 -20.75
CA THR A 88 -3.26 1.11 -21.79
C THR A 88 -4.14 1.15 -23.03
N GLN A 89 -5.46 1.14 -22.86
CA GLN A 89 -6.41 1.31 -23.96
C GLN A 89 -6.23 2.67 -24.66
N PHE A 90 -6.08 3.74 -23.88
CA PHE A 90 -5.82 5.09 -24.42
C PHE A 90 -4.52 5.14 -25.25
N LYS A 91 -3.41 4.63 -24.71
CA LYS A 91 -2.12 4.53 -25.43
C LYS A 91 -2.24 3.74 -26.73
N THR A 92 -2.93 2.60 -26.67
CA THR A 92 -3.16 1.75 -27.84
C THR A 92 -4.01 2.47 -28.89
N GLY A 93 -5.05 3.17 -28.47
CA GLY A 93 -5.89 3.99 -29.34
C GLY A 93 -5.11 5.12 -30.03
N ILE A 94 -4.25 5.83 -29.31
CA ILE A 94 -3.34 6.83 -29.90
C ILE A 94 -2.45 6.17 -30.96
N LYS A 95 -1.81 5.04 -30.63
CA LYS A 95 -0.93 4.32 -31.55
C LYS A 95 -1.70 3.90 -32.80
N HIS A 96 -2.88 3.32 -32.67
CA HIS A 96 -3.68 2.88 -33.81
C HIS A 96 -4.17 4.03 -34.68
N LYS A 97 -4.51 5.18 -34.08
CA LYS A 97 -5.05 6.34 -34.81
C LYS A 97 -3.97 7.12 -35.55
N TYR A 98 -2.80 7.30 -34.93
CA TYR A 98 -1.77 8.21 -35.43
C TYR A 98 -0.50 7.52 -35.92
N SER A 99 -0.38 6.19 -35.80
CA SER A 99 0.71 5.41 -36.37
C SER A 99 0.19 4.54 -37.51
N LEU A 100 0.72 4.74 -38.71
CA LEU A 100 0.41 3.93 -39.88
C LEU A 100 1.68 3.21 -40.34
N LEU A 101 1.60 1.89 -40.41
CA LEU A 101 2.65 1.05 -40.99
C LEU A 101 2.63 1.19 -42.52
N LYS A 102 3.81 1.13 -43.14
CA LYS A 102 3.97 1.32 -44.59
C LYS A 102 3.18 0.28 -45.39
N GLU A 103 3.09 -0.94 -44.89
CA GLU A 103 2.34 -2.05 -45.48
C GLU A 103 0.84 -1.74 -45.49
N ARG A 104 0.31 -1.12 -44.42
CA ARG A 104 -1.12 -0.76 -44.35
C ARG A 104 -1.49 0.33 -45.32
N LEU A 105 -0.58 1.28 -45.60
CA LEU A 105 -0.81 2.37 -46.54
C LEU A 105 -1.15 1.87 -47.94
N GLN A 106 -0.57 0.75 -48.37
CA GLN A 106 -0.82 0.14 -49.69
C GLN A 106 -2.26 -0.40 -49.85
N HIS A 107 -2.97 -0.61 -48.74
CA HIS A 107 -4.32 -1.17 -48.73
C HIS A 107 -5.42 -0.12 -48.46
N LEU A 108 -5.04 1.15 -48.29
CA LEU A 108 -6.00 2.23 -48.06
C LEU A 108 -6.46 2.86 -49.37
N ASN A 109 -7.74 3.23 -49.44
CA ASN A 109 -8.24 4.07 -50.52
C ASN A 109 -7.94 5.55 -50.27
N GLN A 110 -8.17 6.39 -51.29
CA GLN A 110 -7.87 7.82 -51.22
C GLN A 110 -8.58 8.55 -50.06
N ASN A 111 -9.83 8.19 -49.75
CA ASN A 111 -10.58 8.81 -48.66
C ASN A 111 -9.96 8.45 -47.30
N GLN A 112 -9.62 7.17 -47.09
CA GLN A 112 -8.99 6.71 -45.85
C GLN A 112 -7.60 7.34 -45.64
N ILE A 113 -6.82 7.51 -46.71
CA ILE A 113 -5.53 8.20 -46.66
C ILE A 113 -5.72 9.68 -46.27
N ASN A 114 -6.71 10.35 -46.86
CA ASN A 114 -7.03 11.73 -46.54
C ASN A 114 -7.48 11.90 -45.08
N ASP A 115 -8.33 11.01 -44.56
CA ASP A 115 -8.78 11.01 -43.17
C ASP A 115 -7.62 10.79 -42.19
N PHE A 116 -6.69 9.90 -42.55
CA PHE A 116 -5.47 9.67 -41.79
C PHE A 116 -4.58 10.92 -41.75
N PHE A 117 -4.32 11.56 -42.89
CA PHE A 117 -3.53 12.80 -42.93
C PHE A 117 -4.19 13.92 -42.12
N ASN A 118 -5.51 14.10 -42.24
CA ASN A 118 -6.26 15.06 -41.43
C ASN A 118 -6.08 14.79 -39.94
N SER A 119 -6.06 13.52 -39.53
CA SER A 119 -5.81 13.12 -38.15
C SER A 119 -4.37 13.42 -37.71
N ILE A 120 -3.37 13.08 -38.53
CA ILE A 120 -1.96 13.33 -38.22
C ILE A 120 -1.65 14.83 -38.13
N ILE A 121 -2.19 15.66 -39.01
CA ILE A 121 -1.94 17.11 -38.99
C ILE A 121 -2.42 17.69 -37.65
N LYS A 122 -3.60 17.27 -37.19
CA LYS A 122 -4.17 17.69 -35.89
C LYS A 122 -3.46 17.06 -34.69
N PHE A 123 -2.65 16.01 -34.89
CA PHE A 123 -2.01 15.30 -33.79
C PHE A 123 -1.08 16.19 -32.97
N THR A 124 -0.42 17.17 -33.57
CA THR A 124 0.47 18.09 -32.83
C THR A 124 -0.29 18.86 -31.74
N GLU A 125 -1.48 19.37 -32.07
CA GLU A 125 -2.36 20.07 -31.11
C GLU A 125 -2.86 19.10 -30.02
N TYR A 126 -3.34 17.92 -30.44
CA TYR A 126 -3.79 16.90 -29.49
C TYR A 126 -2.65 16.42 -28.58
N LYS A 127 -1.44 16.25 -29.09
CA LYS A 127 -0.26 15.85 -28.30
C LYS A 127 0.02 16.85 -27.19
N GLN A 128 -0.01 18.15 -27.50
CA GLN A 128 0.18 19.19 -26.50
C GLN A 128 -0.95 19.16 -25.46
N SER A 129 -2.21 19.10 -25.91
CA SER A 129 -3.37 19.03 -25.01
C SER A 129 -3.32 17.81 -24.08
N ILE A 130 -3.04 16.62 -24.62
CA ILE A 130 -2.91 15.37 -23.86
C ILE A 130 -1.79 15.49 -22.82
N THR A 131 -0.62 16.00 -23.22
CA THR A 131 0.53 16.13 -22.31
C THR A 131 0.23 17.10 -21.18
N THR A 132 -0.39 18.24 -21.46
CA THR A 132 -0.79 19.22 -20.45
C THR A 132 -1.78 18.61 -19.46
N ILE A 133 -2.87 18.00 -19.96
CA ILE A 133 -3.91 17.43 -19.10
C ILE A 133 -3.35 16.32 -18.22
N ILE A 134 -2.61 15.36 -18.80
CA ILE A 134 -2.05 14.23 -18.05
C ILE A 134 -1.04 14.71 -17.00
N SER A 135 -0.18 15.68 -17.33
CA SER A 135 0.81 16.19 -16.38
C SER A 135 0.17 16.96 -15.22
N GLU A 136 -0.86 17.77 -15.48
CA GLU A 136 -1.61 18.48 -14.44
C GLU A 136 -2.27 17.50 -13.46
N TRP A 137 -2.98 16.50 -13.97
CA TRP A 137 -3.64 15.49 -13.14
C TRP A 137 -2.65 14.62 -12.37
N THR A 138 -1.53 14.25 -12.98
CA THR A 138 -0.45 13.51 -12.30
C THR A 138 0.06 14.31 -11.11
N LYS A 139 0.33 15.61 -11.30
CA LYS A 139 0.80 16.48 -10.23
C LYS A 139 -0.22 16.62 -9.10
N LYS A 140 -1.50 16.81 -9.42
CA LYS A 140 -2.59 16.86 -8.42
C LYS A 140 -2.66 15.56 -7.62
N LEU A 141 -2.63 14.42 -8.29
CA LEU A 141 -2.70 13.11 -7.67
C LEU A 141 -1.50 12.86 -6.74
N THR A 142 -0.29 13.17 -7.20
CA THR A 142 0.94 13.08 -6.38
C THR A 142 0.83 13.94 -5.12
N ASN A 143 0.38 15.19 -5.24
CA ASN A 143 0.20 16.06 -4.09
C ASN A 143 -0.84 15.49 -3.10
N SER A 144 -1.95 14.93 -3.60
CA SER A 144 -2.95 14.28 -2.75
C SER A 144 -2.38 13.08 -1.99
N PHE A 145 -1.56 12.24 -2.65
CA PHE A 145 -0.90 11.13 -1.97
C PHE A 145 0.10 11.59 -0.91
N ASN A 146 0.91 12.61 -1.20
CA ASN A 146 1.84 13.18 -0.23
C ASN A 146 1.10 13.75 1.00
N ASN A 147 0.00 14.46 0.78
CA ASN A 147 -0.82 14.98 1.87
C ASN A 147 -1.41 13.85 2.73
N LEU A 148 -1.92 12.77 2.11
CA LEU A 148 -2.40 11.61 2.85
C LEU A 148 -1.28 10.92 3.62
N TYR A 149 -0.10 10.81 3.02
CA TYR A 149 1.09 10.23 3.65
C TYR A 149 1.48 11.00 4.92
N GLU A 150 1.45 12.33 4.88
CA GLU A 150 1.69 13.21 6.03
C GLU A 150 0.58 13.13 7.07
N GLN A 151 -0.70 13.16 6.65
CA GLN A 151 -1.85 13.09 7.55
C GLN A 151 -1.92 11.77 8.33
N LEU A 152 -1.58 10.67 7.66
CA LEU A 152 -1.47 9.35 8.28
C LEU A 152 -0.17 9.17 9.06
N GLN A 153 0.70 10.18 9.08
CA GLN A 153 1.97 10.18 9.80
C GLN A 153 2.83 8.95 9.46
N LEU A 154 2.76 8.48 8.20
CA LEU A 154 3.40 7.23 7.76
C LEU A 154 4.94 7.30 7.84
N SER A 155 5.50 8.51 7.89
CA SER A 155 6.93 8.73 8.17
C SER A 155 7.34 8.45 9.62
N SER A 156 6.41 8.49 10.58
CA SER A 156 6.67 8.31 12.01
C SER A 156 6.17 7.00 12.59
N ILE A 157 5.44 6.19 11.82
CA ILE A 157 5.04 4.84 12.26
C ILE A 157 6.29 3.94 12.26
N ASN A 158 7.01 3.95 13.38
CA ASN A 158 8.27 3.23 13.57
C ASN A 158 8.15 2.20 14.71
N TYR A 159 7.02 1.48 14.78
CA TYR A 159 6.90 0.32 15.69
C TYR A 159 7.73 -0.87 15.19
N TYR A 160 7.90 -0.95 13.87
CA TYR A 160 8.97 -1.70 13.23
C TYR A 160 10.05 -0.69 12.85
N GLN A 161 10.88 -0.28 13.82
CA GLN A 161 12.24 0.04 13.42
C GLN A 161 12.73 -1.20 12.68
N ASN A 162 12.93 -1.09 11.37
CA ASN A 162 13.87 -1.96 10.70
C ASN A 162 15.20 -1.69 11.41
N SER A 163 15.44 -2.43 12.48
CA SER A 163 16.74 -2.46 13.13
C SER A 163 17.76 -2.67 12.01
N GLU A 164 18.97 -2.15 12.16
CA GLU A 164 20.04 -2.43 11.21
C GLU A 164 20.14 -3.94 10.91
N GLU A 165 19.79 -4.78 11.88
CA GLU A 165 19.65 -6.23 11.77
C GLU A 165 18.54 -6.67 10.80
N ASN A 166 17.34 -6.09 10.85
CA ASN A 166 16.25 -6.42 9.92
C ASN A 166 16.56 -5.98 8.49
N ILE A 167 17.18 -4.81 8.30
CA ILE A 167 17.64 -4.35 6.98
C ILE A 167 18.71 -5.30 6.44
N LYS A 168 19.65 -5.70 7.29
CA LYS A 168 20.70 -6.65 6.93
C LYS A 168 20.11 -8.02 6.58
N LEU A 169 19.19 -8.53 7.39
CA LEU A 169 18.50 -9.79 7.15
C LEU A 169 17.68 -9.73 5.86
N SER A 170 17.00 -8.62 5.59
CA SER A 170 16.28 -8.42 4.32
C SER A 170 17.20 -8.50 3.12
N LYS A 171 18.40 -7.89 3.18
CA LYS A 171 19.42 -7.98 2.12
C LYS A 171 19.94 -9.40 1.95
N GLU A 172 20.22 -10.12 3.03
CA GLU A 172 20.65 -11.51 2.98
C GLU A 172 19.58 -12.42 2.35
N LEU A 173 18.32 -12.22 2.74
CA LEU A 173 17.18 -12.92 2.14
C LEU A 173 17.03 -12.59 0.65
N TYR A 174 17.21 -11.32 0.25
CA TYR A 174 17.21 -10.95 -1.17
C TYR A 174 18.29 -11.72 -1.96
N GLU A 175 19.52 -11.80 -1.45
CA GLU A 175 20.61 -12.52 -2.12
C GLU A 175 20.30 -14.02 -2.27
N ILE A 176 19.67 -14.63 -1.26
CA ILE A 176 19.21 -16.03 -1.34
C ILE A 176 18.12 -16.18 -2.40
N GLY A 177 17.11 -15.31 -2.38
CA GLY A 177 16.01 -15.33 -3.35
C GLY A 177 16.51 -15.12 -4.78
N TYR A 178 17.50 -14.25 -4.96
CA TYR A 178 18.12 -13.99 -6.25
C TYR A 178 18.92 -15.18 -6.79
N LYS A 179 19.63 -15.93 -5.93
CA LYS A 179 20.26 -17.19 -6.32
C LYS A 179 19.23 -18.22 -6.78
N LEU A 180 18.13 -18.37 -6.03
CA LEU A 180 17.04 -19.27 -6.41
C LEU A 180 16.38 -18.86 -7.73
N TYR A 181 16.26 -17.55 -7.99
CA TYR A 181 15.77 -17.02 -9.25
C TYR A 181 16.70 -17.37 -10.42
N ILE A 182 18.02 -17.25 -10.24
CA ILE A 182 19.02 -17.65 -11.26
C ILE A 182 18.99 -19.16 -11.50
N ASP A 183 18.70 -19.96 -10.47
CA ASP A 183 18.55 -21.42 -10.55
C ASP A 183 17.18 -21.87 -11.12
N ASP A 184 16.37 -20.96 -11.68
CA ASP A 184 15.01 -21.21 -12.19
C ASP A 184 14.01 -21.77 -11.13
N LYS A 185 14.31 -21.62 -9.84
CA LYS A 185 13.45 -22.06 -8.72
C LYS A 185 12.47 -20.96 -8.31
N TYR A 186 11.68 -20.51 -9.27
CA TYR A 186 10.80 -19.34 -9.16
C TYR A 186 9.86 -19.35 -7.95
N ASN A 187 9.15 -20.46 -7.71
CA ASN A 187 8.22 -20.56 -6.57
C ASN A 187 8.93 -20.40 -5.22
N GLN A 188 10.15 -20.91 -5.09
CA GLN A 188 10.94 -20.78 -3.86
C GLN A 188 11.52 -19.37 -3.74
N ALA A 189 11.94 -18.78 -4.87
CA ALA A 189 12.43 -17.41 -4.92
C ALA A 189 11.35 -16.42 -4.45
N ILE A 190 10.10 -16.57 -4.90
CA ILE A 190 8.96 -15.73 -4.46
C ILE A 190 8.80 -15.78 -2.93
N VAL A 191 8.76 -16.99 -2.35
CA VAL A 191 8.62 -17.17 -0.88
C VAL A 191 9.75 -16.48 -0.12
N ILE A 192 10.97 -16.49 -0.65
CA ILE A 192 12.11 -15.82 -0.03
C ILE A 192 12.03 -14.30 -0.21
N PHE A 193 11.59 -13.80 -1.36
CA PHE A 193 11.36 -12.38 -1.57
C PHE A 193 10.25 -11.84 -0.65
N ASP A 194 9.19 -12.61 -0.42
CA ASP A 194 8.14 -12.23 0.54
C ASP A 194 8.69 -12.10 1.97
N LYS A 195 9.53 -13.04 2.39
CA LYS A 195 10.23 -12.93 3.69
C LYS A 195 11.15 -11.70 3.74
N SER A 196 11.86 -11.40 2.65
CA SER A 196 12.72 -10.21 2.55
C SER A 196 11.90 -8.91 2.71
N ILE A 197 10.74 -8.83 2.06
CA ILE A 197 9.81 -7.68 2.14
C ILE A 197 9.18 -7.58 3.53
N GLN A 198 8.91 -8.70 4.20
CA GLN A 198 8.45 -8.68 5.60
C GLN A 198 9.49 -8.10 6.55
N GLN A 199 10.79 -8.29 6.29
CA GLN A 199 11.87 -7.73 7.13
C GLN A 199 12.22 -6.28 6.78
N ASP A 200 12.10 -5.90 5.52
CA ASP A 200 12.22 -4.51 5.07
C ASP A 200 11.20 -4.25 3.95
N PRO A 201 10.05 -3.64 4.27
CA PRO A 201 9.04 -3.31 3.27
C PRO A 201 9.56 -2.38 2.16
N ASN A 202 10.67 -1.66 2.39
CA ASN A 202 11.30 -0.77 1.44
C ASN A 202 12.39 -1.42 0.58
N ASN A 203 12.59 -2.75 0.67
CA ASN A 203 13.54 -3.46 -0.17
C ASN A 203 13.06 -3.55 -1.63
N HIS A 204 13.28 -2.47 -2.38
CA HIS A 204 12.89 -2.30 -3.77
C HIS A 204 13.45 -3.40 -4.70
N LEU A 205 14.58 -4.02 -4.36
CA LEU A 205 15.18 -5.09 -5.16
C LEU A 205 14.33 -6.36 -5.09
N SER A 206 13.88 -6.75 -3.90
CA SER A 206 12.98 -7.90 -3.69
C SER A 206 11.62 -7.68 -4.35
N LEU A 207 11.04 -6.48 -4.21
CA LEU A 207 9.80 -6.09 -4.91
C LEU A 207 9.94 -6.20 -6.43
N CYS A 208 11.00 -5.64 -7.00
CA CYS A 208 11.27 -5.71 -8.43
C CYS A 208 11.46 -7.14 -8.95
N ARG A 209 12.15 -8.00 -8.19
CA ARG A 209 12.40 -9.39 -8.62
C ARG A 209 11.15 -10.24 -8.54
N LYS A 210 10.38 -10.13 -7.46
CA LYS A 210 9.09 -10.80 -7.34
C LYS A 210 8.16 -10.44 -8.50
N GLY A 211 8.03 -9.14 -8.80
CA GLY A 211 7.20 -8.67 -9.91
C GLY A 211 7.63 -9.16 -11.30
N LYS A 212 8.89 -9.55 -11.49
CA LYS A 212 9.38 -10.17 -12.74
C LYS A 212 9.10 -11.66 -12.85
N ILE A 213 8.82 -12.34 -11.74
CA ILE A 213 8.46 -13.75 -11.73
C ILE A 213 6.95 -13.91 -11.89
N ASP A 214 6.19 -13.04 -11.24
CA ASP A 214 4.72 -13.09 -11.23
C ASP A 214 4.07 -12.53 -12.52
N GLY A 215 4.81 -11.75 -13.32
CA GLY A 215 4.33 -11.12 -14.56
C GLY A 215 5.03 -11.62 -15.81
#